data_AF-A0A661E5Y0-F1
#
_entry.id   AF-A0A661E5Y0-F1
#
_cell.length_a   1.000
_cell.length_b   1.000
_cell.length_c   1.000
_cell.angle_alpha   90.00
_cell.angle_beta   90.00
_cell.angle_gamma   90.00
#
_symmetry.space_group_name_H-M   'P 1'
#
loop_
_entity.id
_entity.type
_entity.pdbx_description
1 polymer ?
#
loop_
_entity_poly.entity_id
_entity_poly.type
_entity_poly.pdbx_seq_one_letter_code
_entity_poly.pdbx_strand_id
1 'polypeptide(L)'
;MEFKVLERILDNLPVMSIDGKDYTPTFNYGSELDMLKYLRLVRSEGKAYYPLIWVETPVVLTGDIFPSADITIILATLTNKDLSNRERIRLTFETTLEPLLENVISAIKSDKTASLISKDEQVLTKYFNYDTDSSSRTTEIWDAITFKCTIQFNLNCL
;
A
#
# COMPACT_ATOMS: atom_id res chain seq x y z
N MET A 1 -18.24 -3.02 1.48
CA MET A 1 -18.09 -3.76 2.77
C MET A 1 -16.66 -4.25 2.92
N GLU A 2 -16.10 -4.81 1.85
CA GLU A 2 -14.68 -5.08 1.61
C GLU A 2 -13.73 -3.95 2.05
N PHE A 3 -13.97 -2.69 1.68
CA PHE A 3 -13.09 -1.60 2.12
C PHE A 3 -13.07 -1.39 3.64
N LYS A 4 -14.19 -1.62 4.34
CA LYS A 4 -14.23 -1.55 5.81
C LYS A 4 -13.44 -2.68 6.45
N VAL A 5 -13.44 -3.87 5.83
CA VAL A 5 -12.61 -5.00 6.26
C VAL A 5 -11.14 -4.65 6.07
N LEU A 6 -10.77 -4.14 4.90
CA LEU A 6 -9.39 -3.74 4.59
C LEU A 6 -8.91 -2.60 5.48
N GLU A 7 -9.72 -1.56 5.69
CA GLU A 7 -9.46 -0.45 6.60
C GLU A 7 -9.17 -0.97 8.02
N ARG A 8 -10.05 -1.81 8.57
CA ARG A 8 -9.85 -2.43 9.89
C ARG A 8 -8.56 -3.25 9.97
N ILE A 9 -8.16 -3.95 8.91
CA ILE A 9 -6.93 -4.75 8.92
C ILE A 9 -5.69 -3.86 8.79
N LEU A 10 -5.73 -2.88 7.89
CA LEU A 10 -4.56 -2.14 7.42
C LEU A 10 -4.31 -0.84 8.20
N ASP A 11 -5.32 -0.27 8.85
CA ASP A 11 -5.13 0.86 9.79
C ASP A 11 -4.48 0.44 11.11
N ASN A 12 -4.54 -0.86 11.44
CA ASN A 12 -4.04 -1.41 12.70
C ASN A 12 -2.65 -2.05 12.56
N LEU A 13 -1.92 -1.73 11.49
CA LEU A 13 -0.55 -2.19 11.33
C LEU A 13 0.38 -1.60 12.40
N PRO A 14 1.42 -2.34 12.80
CA PRO A 14 2.36 -1.85 13.81
C PRO A 14 3.11 -0.61 13.33
N VAL A 15 3.47 0.26 14.28
CA VAL A 15 4.39 1.37 14.05
C VAL A 15 5.72 0.82 13.53
N MET A 16 6.25 1.45 12.49
CA MET A 16 7.50 1.08 11.85
C MET A 16 8.62 2.03 12.26
N SER A 17 9.70 1.50 12.80
CA SER A 17 10.92 2.27 13.09
C SER A 17 11.81 2.28 11.86
N ILE A 18 11.85 3.41 11.14
CA ILE A 18 12.65 3.63 9.94
C ILE A 18 13.68 4.72 10.26
N ASP A 19 14.96 4.41 10.12
CA ASP A 19 16.07 5.33 10.41
C ASP A 19 15.97 6.02 11.78
N GLY A 20 15.59 5.24 12.81
CA GLY A 20 15.45 5.72 14.20
C GLY A 20 14.26 6.65 14.44
N LYS A 21 13.31 6.74 13.49
CA LYS A 21 12.05 7.47 13.63
C LYS A 21 10.87 6.51 13.49
N ASP A 22 9.84 6.79 14.25
CA ASP A 22 8.62 6.00 14.25
C ASP A 22 7.62 6.57 13.24
N TYR A 23 7.14 5.70 12.35
CA TYR A 23 6.15 6.02 11.34
C TYR A 23 4.95 5.09 11.47
N THR A 24 3.75 5.66 11.41
CA THR A 24 2.51 4.89 11.34
C THR A 24 2.11 4.76 9.87
N PRO A 25 2.03 3.53 9.32
CA PRO A 25 1.53 3.34 7.96
C PRO A 25 0.15 3.95 7.79
N THR A 26 -0.09 4.64 6.67
CA THR A 26 -1.38 5.26 6.38
C THR A 26 -2.09 4.46 5.29
N PHE A 27 -3.31 4.01 5.55
CA PHE A 27 -4.12 3.30 4.56
C PHE A 27 -5.18 4.19 3.94
N ASN A 28 -5.40 4.04 2.63
CA ASN A 28 -6.52 4.64 1.91
C ASN A 28 -6.80 3.85 0.60
N TYR A 29 -7.79 4.26 -0.17
CA TYR A 29 -8.19 3.60 -1.40
C TYR A 29 -8.78 4.57 -2.42
N GLY A 30 -8.75 4.19 -3.70
CA GLY A 30 -9.33 4.96 -4.80
C GLY A 30 -8.59 4.74 -6.12
N SER A 31 -8.88 5.57 -7.11
CA SER A 31 -8.12 5.57 -8.36
C SER A 31 -6.74 6.20 -8.17
N GLU A 32 -5.83 6.03 -9.14
CA GLU A 32 -4.55 6.75 -9.17
C GLU A 32 -4.74 8.27 -9.05
N LEU A 33 -5.76 8.82 -9.71
CA LEU A 33 -6.10 10.25 -9.62
C LEU A 33 -6.47 10.65 -8.18
N ASP A 34 -7.21 9.80 -7.47
CA ASP A 34 -7.62 10.06 -6.09
C ASP A 34 -6.42 9.96 -5.14
N MET A 35 -5.50 9.02 -5.38
CA MET A 35 -4.23 8.92 -4.67
C MET A 35 -3.43 10.22 -4.82
N LEU A 36 -3.29 10.74 -6.03
CA LEU A 36 -2.57 11.99 -6.28
C LEU A 36 -3.22 13.19 -5.61
N LYS A 37 -4.56 13.27 -5.62
CA LYS A 37 -5.29 14.32 -4.88
C LYS A 37 -5.07 14.21 -3.38
N TYR A 38 -5.13 12.98 -2.83
CA TYR A 38 -4.89 12.71 -1.42
C TYR A 38 -3.49 13.15 -1.00
N LEU A 39 -2.45 12.72 -1.73
CA LEU A 39 -1.06 13.10 -1.47
C LEU A 39 -0.87 14.62 -1.48
N ARG A 40 -1.44 15.32 -2.49
CA ARG A 40 -1.39 16.79 -2.57
C ARG A 40 -2.06 17.46 -1.37
N LEU A 41 -3.20 16.95 -0.93
CA LEU A 41 -3.93 17.49 0.22
C LEU A 41 -3.13 17.30 1.51
N VAL A 42 -2.70 16.08 1.81
CA VAL A 42 -2.02 15.79 3.09
C VAL A 42 -0.67 16.52 3.19
N ARG A 43 0.03 16.66 2.06
CA ARG A 43 1.21 17.52 1.95
C ARG A 43 0.90 18.98 2.29
N SER A 44 -0.18 19.54 1.73
CA SER A 44 -0.58 20.93 2.00
C SER A 44 -0.91 21.20 3.47
N GLU A 45 -1.30 20.14 4.20
CA GLU A 45 -1.58 20.16 5.63
C GLU A 45 -0.35 19.90 6.50
N GLY A 46 0.81 19.58 5.91
CA GLY A 46 2.06 19.32 6.64
C GLY A 46 2.05 18.05 7.50
N LYS A 47 1.13 17.12 7.22
CA LYS A 47 1.01 15.85 7.97
C LYS A 47 1.98 14.81 7.42
N ALA A 48 2.29 13.79 8.22
CA ALA A 48 2.98 12.60 7.73
C ALA A 48 1.98 11.67 7.03
N TYR A 49 2.34 11.15 5.86
CA TYR A 49 1.48 10.27 5.03
C TYR A 49 2.26 9.08 4.44
N TYR A 50 3.49 8.89 4.89
CA TYR A 50 4.33 7.77 4.52
C TYR A 50 4.79 7.00 5.76
N PRO A 51 4.90 5.67 5.66
CA PRO A 51 4.67 4.90 4.43
C PRO A 51 3.18 4.73 4.12
N LEU A 52 2.82 4.77 2.84
CA LEU A 52 1.44 4.76 2.34
C LEU A 52 1.06 3.35 1.88
N ILE A 53 -0.17 2.94 2.20
CA ILE A 53 -0.85 1.77 1.64
C ILE A 53 -2.07 2.26 0.89
N TRP A 54 -2.14 1.98 -0.41
CA TRP A 54 -3.24 2.38 -1.27
C TRP A 54 -3.86 1.18 -1.97
N VAL A 55 -5.17 0.98 -1.83
CA VAL A 55 -5.89 -0.04 -2.61
C VAL A 55 -6.52 0.60 -3.85
N GLU A 56 -6.19 0.08 -5.03
CA GLU A 56 -6.78 0.57 -6.28
C GLU A 56 -8.25 0.17 -6.41
N THR A 57 -9.05 1.11 -6.93
CA THR A 57 -10.45 0.89 -7.28
C THR A 57 -10.65 0.92 -8.80
N PRO A 58 -11.63 0.19 -9.36
CA PRO A 58 -12.66 -0.58 -8.65
C PRO A 58 -12.17 -1.94 -8.14
N VAL A 59 -12.70 -2.36 -6.99
CA VAL A 59 -12.58 -3.74 -6.48
C VAL A 59 -13.85 -4.48 -6.87
N VAL A 60 -13.71 -5.56 -7.63
CA VAL A 60 -14.85 -6.36 -8.12
C VAL A 60 -14.93 -7.65 -7.32
N LEU A 61 -16.02 -7.81 -6.57
CA LEU A 61 -16.30 -9.03 -5.83
C LEU A 61 -16.96 -10.07 -6.73
N THR A 62 -16.51 -11.31 -6.63
CA THR A 62 -17.05 -12.48 -7.31
C THR A 62 -17.37 -13.57 -6.29
N GLY A 63 -18.47 -14.31 -6.49
CA GLY A 63 -18.95 -15.31 -5.54
C GLY A 63 -19.97 -14.77 -4.54
N ASP A 64 -20.76 -15.69 -3.96
CA ASP A 64 -21.98 -15.36 -3.20
C ASP A 64 -21.77 -15.54 -1.68
N ILE A 65 -21.26 -16.70 -1.26
CA ILE A 65 -21.10 -17.05 0.17
C ILE A 65 -19.76 -16.58 0.73
N PHE A 66 -18.69 -16.71 -0.06
CA PHE A 66 -17.34 -16.26 0.28
C PHE A 66 -16.79 -15.42 -0.88
N PRO A 67 -17.21 -14.14 -0.97
CA PRO A 67 -16.84 -13.31 -2.09
C PRO A 67 -15.32 -13.11 -2.13
N SER A 68 -14.75 -13.20 -3.32
CA SER A 68 -13.34 -12.96 -3.60
C SER A 68 -13.17 -11.76 -4.51
N ALA A 69 -12.06 -11.03 -4.36
CA ALA A 69 -11.66 -10.01 -5.32
C ALA A 69 -10.17 -10.06 -5.59
N ASP A 70 -9.83 -9.81 -6.85
CA ASP A 70 -8.48 -9.46 -7.26
C ASP A 70 -8.24 -8.00 -6.90
N ILE A 71 -7.21 -7.76 -6.09
CA ILE A 71 -6.90 -6.47 -5.51
C ILE A 71 -5.45 -6.11 -5.83
N THR A 72 -5.26 -4.85 -6.22
CA THR A 72 -3.95 -4.22 -6.31
C THR A 72 -3.73 -3.34 -5.09
N ILE A 73 -2.70 -3.68 -4.30
CA ILE A 73 -2.22 -2.87 -3.18
C ILE A 73 -0.93 -2.18 -3.59
N ILE A 74 -0.88 -0.86 -3.47
CA ILE A 74 0.32 -0.04 -3.72
C ILE A 74 0.88 0.36 -2.36
N LEU A 75 2.15 0.03 -2.15
CA LEU A 75 2.94 0.43 -0.99
C LEU A 75 3.92 1.49 -1.45
N ALA A 76 3.93 2.66 -0.84
CA ALA A 76 4.74 3.78 -1.27
C ALA A 76 5.49 4.45 -0.10
N THR A 77 6.67 4.99 -0.40
CA THR A 77 7.46 5.80 0.55
C THR A 77 8.19 6.93 -0.17
N LEU A 78 8.48 8.02 0.53
CA LEU A 78 9.34 9.08 0.00
C LEU A 78 10.73 8.57 -0.28
N THR A 79 11.33 9.11 -1.32
CA THR A 79 12.71 8.81 -1.68
C THR A 79 13.38 10.08 -2.20
N ASN A 80 14.71 10.04 -2.31
CA ASN A 80 15.50 11.16 -2.78
C ASN A 80 15.92 10.93 -4.24
N LYS A 81 15.67 11.93 -5.10
CA LYS A 81 16.06 11.95 -6.52
C LYS A 81 17.54 11.64 -6.77
N ASP A 82 18.40 12.02 -5.81
CA ASP A 82 19.85 11.88 -5.94
C ASP A 82 20.34 10.45 -5.68
N LEU A 83 19.47 9.55 -5.20
CA LEU A 83 19.80 8.14 -4.96
C LEU A 83 19.78 7.33 -6.26
N SER A 84 20.82 6.54 -6.47
CA SER A 84 20.85 5.48 -7.47
C SER A 84 19.85 4.37 -7.14
N ASN A 85 19.45 3.57 -8.13
CA ASN A 85 18.56 2.43 -7.90
C ASN A 85 19.13 1.42 -6.89
N ARG A 86 20.46 1.25 -6.83
CA ARG A 86 21.10 0.37 -5.84
C ARG A 86 20.96 0.92 -4.42
N GLU A 87 21.08 2.23 -4.25
CA GLU A 87 20.88 2.88 -2.95
C GLU A 87 19.41 2.84 -2.56
N ARG A 88 18.48 3.05 -3.50
CA ARG A 88 17.03 2.91 -3.26
C ARG A 88 16.67 1.54 -2.73
N ILE A 89 17.16 0.46 -3.36
CA ILE A 89 16.91 -0.90 -2.85
C ILE A 89 17.26 -1.01 -1.36
N ARG A 90 18.43 -0.52 -0.97
CA ARG A 90 18.92 -0.62 0.41
C ARG A 90 18.23 0.35 1.37
N LEU A 91 17.94 1.57 0.92
CA LEU A 91 17.53 2.68 1.79
C LEU A 91 16.02 2.90 1.85
N THR A 92 15.27 2.44 0.85
CA THR A 92 13.81 2.59 0.79
C THR A 92 13.10 1.25 0.71
N PHE A 93 13.57 0.31 -0.12
CA PHE A 93 12.90 -0.99 -0.23
C PHE A 93 13.15 -1.86 1.00
N GLU A 94 14.40 -2.22 1.28
CA GLU A 94 14.77 -3.13 2.37
C GLU A 94 14.39 -2.59 3.76
N THR A 95 14.46 -1.27 3.96
CA THR A 95 14.20 -0.63 5.26
C THR A 95 12.74 -0.28 5.51
N THR A 96 11.95 -0.07 4.44
CA THR A 96 10.59 0.45 4.55
C THR A 96 9.58 -0.38 3.78
N LEU A 97 9.70 -0.49 2.45
CA LEU A 97 8.65 -1.07 1.62
C LEU A 97 8.51 -2.60 1.81
N GLU A 98 9.63 -3.31 1.98
CA GLU A 98 9.62 -4.76 2.21
C GLU A 98 9.07 -5.11 3.60
N PRO A 99 9.51 -4.48 4.71
CA PRO A 99 8.86 -4.66 6.01
C PRO A 99 7.37 -4.28 6.00
N LEU A 100 6.98 -3.22 5.27
CA LEU A 100 5.57 -2.86 5.14
C LEU A 100 4.78 -3.95 4.41
N LEU A 101 5.33 -4.50 3.33
CA LEU A 101 4.72 -5.60 2.58
C LEU A 101 4.52 -6.83 3.48
N GLU A 102 5.53 -7.18 4.27
CA GLU A 102 5.46 -8.29 5.21
C GLU A 102 4.36 -8.06 6.27
N ASN A 103 4.27 -6.84 6.81
CA ASN A 103 3.22 -6.45 7.75
C ASN A 103 1.82 -6.55 7.12
N VAL A 104 1.64 -6.05 5.89
CA VAL A 104 0.37 -6.13 5.15
C VAL A 104 -0.04 -7.59 4.92
N ILE A 105 0.88 -8.42 4.41
CA ILE A 105 0.61 -9.84 4.16
C ILE A 105 0.30 -10.58 5.47
N SER A 106 1.04 -10.30 6.53
CA SER A 106 0.85 -10.92 7.84
C SER A 106 -0.51 -10.54 8.46
N ALA A 107 -0.88 -9.26 8.38
CA ALA A 107 -2.17 -8.77 8.88
C ALA A 107 -3.34 -9.41 8.15
N ILE A 108 -3.29 -9.50 6.81
CA ILE A 108 -4.35 -10.16 6.04
C ILE A 108 -4.43 -11.66 6.36
N LYS A 109 -3.28 -12.35 6.49
CA LYS A 109 -3.27 -13.80 6.80
C LYS A 109 -3.73 -14.16 8.20
N SER A 110 -3.55 -13.26 9.16
CA SER A 110 -3.91 -13.48 10.57
C SER A 110 -5.34 -13.07 10.88
N ASP A 111 -5.99 -12.32 10.00
CA ASP A 111 -7.37 -11.90 10.15
C ASP A 111 -8.38 -13.03 9.89
N LYS A 112 -9.57 -12.95 10.51
CA LYS A 112 -10.64 -13.95 10.38
C LYS A 112 -11.65 -13.63 9.28
N THR A 113 -11.68 -12.38 8.82
CA THR A 113 -12.64 -11.85 7.83
C THR A 113 -12.03 -11.72 6.44
N ALA A 114 -10.72 -11.91 6.29
CA ALA A 114 -10.01 -11.88 5.03
C ALA A 114 -8.97 -13.00 4.97
N SER A 115 -8.73 -13.55 3.79
CA SER A 115 -7.65 -14.52 3.56
C SER A 115 -7.08 -14.37 2.16
N LEU A 116 -5.76 -14.45 2.02
CA LEU A 116 -5.09 -14.48 0.72
C LEU A 116 -5.30 -15.84 0.04
N ILE A 117 -5.87 -15.83 -1.16
CA ILE A 117 -6.06 -17.02 -1.97
C ILE A 117 -4.78 -17.25 -2.79
N SER A 118 -4.16 -18.42 -2.59
CA SER A 118 -2.94 -18.91 -3.27
C SER A 118 -1.70 -17.98 -3.21
N LYS A 119 -0.50 -18.57 -3.22
CA LYS A 119 0.76 -17.79 -3.32
C LYS A 119 1.22 -17.64 -4.76
N ASP A 120 0.86 -18.58 -5.63
CA ASP A 120 1.40 -18.66 -6.98
C ASP A 120 0.80 -17.62 -7.93
N GLU A 121 -0.28 -16.95 -7.50
CA GLU A 121 -0.97 -15.88 -8.24
C GLU A 121 -0.57 -14.47 -7.74
N GLN A 122 0.32 -14.39 -6.76
CA GLN A 122 0.78 -13.12 -6.19
C GLN A 122 1.82 -12.48 -7.11
N VAL A 123 1.56 -11.25 -7.54
CA VAL A 123 2.49 -10.48 -8.39
C VAL A 123 3.03 -9.30 -7.61
N LEU A 124 4.36 -9.23 -7.50
CA LEU A 124 5.09 -8.12 -6.88
C LEU A 124 5.87 -7.35 -7.96
N THR A 125 5.60 -6.06 -8.07
CA THR A 125 6.31 -5.15 -8.99
C THR A 125 6.94 -4.01 -8.20
N LYS A 126 8.24 -3.78 -8.40
CA LYS A 126 8.99 -2.68 -7.78
C LYS A 126 9.11 -1.51 -8.76
N TYR A 127 8.72 -0.32 -8.32
CA TYR A 127 8.83 0.91 -9.08
C TYR A 127 9.84 1.84 -8.42
N PHE A 128 10.88 2.20 -9.16
CA PHE A 128 11.87 3.18 -8.74
C PHE A 128 11.46 4.54 -9.30
N ASN A 129 11.52 5.59 -8.47
CA ASN A 129 11.30 6.95 -8.92
C ASN A 129 9.97 7.10 -9.70
N TYR A 130 8.86 6.73 -9.06
CA TYR A 130 7.54 6.91 -9.64
C TYR A 130 7.21 8.41 -9.65
N ASP A 131 7.27 9.02 -10.82
CA ASP A 131 6.98 10.44 -11.06
C ASP A 131 5.65 10.53 -11.81
N THR A 132 4.68 11.22 -11.21
CA THR A 132 3.33 11.38 -11.76
C THR A 132 3.10 12.69 -12.49
N ASP A 133 4.12 13.53 -12.69
CA ASP A 133 3.90 14.82 -13.34
C ASP A 133 5.14 15.33 -14.11
N SER A 134 5.16 15.11 -15.42
CA SER A 134 6.19 15.64 -16.33
C SER A 134 6.08 17.15 -16.58
N SER A 135 5.13 17.86 -15.94
CA SER A 135 4.78 19.24 -16.32
C SER A 135 4.73 20.29 -15.19
N SER A 136 4.88 19.95 -13.91
CA SER A 136 4.85 20.99 -12.85
C SER A 136 5.72 20.70 -11.61
N ARG A 137 6.95 21.22 -11.66
CA ARG A 137 7.91 21.69 -10.62
C ARG A 137 7.92 21.23 -9.14
N THR A 138 7.09 20.31 -8.66
CA THR A 138 7.34 19.60 -7.39
C THR A 138 6.58 18.27 -7.37
N THR A 139 6.99 17.32 -8.22
CA THR A 139 6.58 15.93 -8.02
C THR A 139 7.40 15.35 -6.89
N GLU A 140 6.71 14.89 -5.84
CA GLU A 140 7.35 14.02 -4.87
C GLU A 140 7.78 12.77 -5.61
N ILE A 141 9.04 12.43 -5.44
CA ILE A 141 9.54 11.17 -5.95
C ILE A 141 9.29 10.14 -4.85
N TRP A 142 8.68 9.04 -5.24
CA TRP A 142 8.43 7.91 -4.36
C TRP A 142 8.94 6.63 -5.01
N ASP A 143 9.40 5.72 -4.15
CA ASP A 143 9.60 4.33 -4.54
C ASP A 143 8.36 3.54 -4.12
N ALA A 144 8.00 2.51 -4.90
CA ALA A 144 6.78 1.76 -4.64
C ALA A 144 6.92 0.25 -4.86
N ILE A 145 6.10 -0.51 -4.13
CA ILE A 145 5.80 -1.91 -4.42
C ILE A 145 4.33 -2.00 -4.76
N THR A 146 4.00 -2.55 -5.92
CA THR A 146 2.65 -3.01 -6.23
C THR A 146 2.55 -4.49 -5.93
N PHE A 147 1.59 -4.85 -5.08
CA PHE A 147 1.25 -6.21 -4.71
C PHE A 147 -0.15 -6.54 -5.22
N LYS A 148 -0.22 -7.39 -6.24
CA LYS A 148 -1.47 -7.92 -6.77
C LYS A 148 -1.74 -9.28 -6.16
N CYS A 149 -2.93 -9.46 -5.60
CA CYS A 149 -3.34 -10.69 -4.96
C CYS A 149 -4.86 -10.84 -5.00
N THR A 150 -5.33 -12.07 -4.76
CA THR A 150 -6.75 -12.34 -4.58
C THR A 150 -7.06 -12.48 -3.10
N ILE A 151 -8.03 -11.73 -2.61
CA ILE A 151 -8.51 -11.79 -1.22
C ILE A 151 -9.90 -12.41 -1.22
N GLN A 152 -10.09 -13.48 -0.46
CA GLN A 152 -11.41 -13.96 -0.08
C GLN A 152 -11.86 -13.27 1.20
N PHE A 153 -13.09 -12.76 1.19
CA PHE A 153 -13.71 -12.12 2.33
C PHE A 153 -14.71 -13.06 2.99
N ASN A 154 -14.61 -13.18 4.31
CA ASN A 154 -15.60 -13.84 5.15
C ASN A 154 -16.45 -12.78 5.84
N LEU A 155 -17.52 -12.39 5.15
CA LEU A 155 -18.43 -11.33 5.59
C LEU A 155 -19.41 -11.78 6.69
N ASN A 156 -19.42 -13.07 7.03
CA ASN A 156 -20.27 -13.62 8.10
C ASN A 156 -19.73 -13.34 9.51
N CYS A 157 -18.54 -12.74 9.62
CA CYS A 157 -17.86 -12.44 10.88
C CYS A 157 -17.77 -10.94 11.19
N LEU A 158 -18.62 -10.13 10.54
CA LEU A 158 -18.78 -8.68 10.77
C LEU A 158 -19.94 -8.38 11.72
#